data_AF-A0A661SP99-F1
#
_entry.id   AF-A0A661SP99-F1
#
_cell.length_a   1.000
_cell.length_b   1.000
_cell.length_c   1.000
_cell.angle_alpha   90.00
_cell.angle_beta   90.00
_cell.angle_gamma   90.00
#
_symmetry.space_group_name_H-M   'P 1'
#
loop_
_entity.id
_entity.type
_entity.pdbx_description
1 polymer ?
#
loop_
_entity_poly.entity_id
_entity_poly.type
_entity_poly.pdbx_seq_one_letter_code
_entity_poly.pdbx_strand_id
1 'polypeptide(L)'
;MAQIFSNDEYPCMRYFIGDVRDRNRLHRAFDDVDIVIHAAALKQVPACEYNPIEAIKTNINGAINVIDAAIDQNVKNVLALSTDKAANPINLYGATKLCSDKLFVQGNAYAGNKRTKFSVVRYGNVVGSRGSVIPFFMKQKEYGILPITDRRMTRFWITLEQGVQFVTDSLERMRGGEVFVPKIPSMNIMDLAKAIGPDCKYEFVGIRPGEKLHEVLVPTDDARRTTEFDDFFIVRPWLTFSSLRNSDCKEGTPCPDGFQYASDSNEKWLSIKELQEMI
;
A
#
# COMPACT_ATOMS: atom_id res chain seq x y z
N MET A 1 9.81 14.26 13.92
CA MET A 1 9.52 15.02 12.69
C MET A 1 9.83 16.49 12.85
N ALA A 2 9.23 17.22 13.79
CA ALA A 2 9.52 18.64 14.01
C ALA A 2 11.00 18.97 14.34
N GLN A 3 11.77 18.01 14.84
CA GLN A 3 13.23 18.16 15.04
C GLN A 3 14.03 18.18 13.72
N ILE A 4 13.50 17.58 12.65
CA ILE A 4 14.14 17.50 11.33
C ILE A 4 13.49 18.51 10.37
N PHE A 5 12.17 18.64 10.43
CA PHE A 5 11.38 19.58 9.63
C PHE A 5 10.73 20.60 10.57
N SER A 6 11.54 21.56 11.04
CA SER A 6 11.10 22.57 12.01
C SER A 6 10.09 23.54 11.40
N ASN A 7 9.28 24.19 12.23
CA ASN A 7 8.34 25.21 11.75
C ASN A 7 9.07 26.48 11.27
N ASP A 8 10.28 26.74 11.76
CA ASP A 8 11.07 27.92 11.38
C ASP A 8 11.62 27.76 9.96
N GLU A 9 12.06 26.56 9.60
CA GLU A 9 12.56 26.23 8.26
C GLU A 9 11.42 25.90 7.28
N TYR A 10 10.36 25.26 7.77
CA TYR A 10 9.20 24.82 6.97
C TYR A 10 7.90 25.37 7.56
N PRO A 11 7.59 26.67 7.34
CA PRO A 11 6.44 27.34 7.95
C PRO A 11 5.08 26.79 7.48
N CYS A 12 5.05 26.04 6.38
CA CYS A 12 3.87 25.34 5.89
C CYS A 12 3.54 24.06 6.69
N MET A 13 4.46 23.58 7.54
CA MET A 13 4.25 22.37 8.31
C MET A 13 3.40 22.63 9.55
N ARG A 14 2.42 21.75 9.77
CA ARG A 14 1.56 21.71 10.97
C ARG A 14 1.58 20.30 11.53
N TYR A 15 1.83 20.18 12.83
CA TYR A 15 1.89 18.90 13.52
C TYR A 15 0.71 18.73 14.46
N PHE A 16 -0.08 17.69 14.24
CA PHE A 16 -1.24 17.36 15.05
C PHE A 16 -1.01 16.02 15.75
N ILE A 17 -1.12 16.02 17.08
CA ILE A 17 -1.27 14.78 17.85
C ILE A 17 -2.72 14.31 17.65
N GLY A 18 -2.93 13.08 17.22
CA GLY A 18 -4.24 12.51 16.99
C GLY A 18 -4.18 11.03 16.61
N ASP A 19 -5.34 10.37 16.67
CA ASP A 19 -5.52 8.98 16.28
C ASP A 19 -6.66 8.91 15.25
N VAL A 20 -6.50 8.10 14.19
CA VAL A 20 -7.55 7.87 13.19
C VAL A 20 -8.80 7.23 13.78
N ARG A 21 -8.69 6.61 14.96
CA ARG A 21 -9.81 6.07 15.74
C ARG A 21 -10.70 7.17 16.35
N ASP A 22 -10.20 8.41 16.44
CA ASP A 22 -10.94 9.56 16.96
C ASP A 22 -11.49 10.40 15.81
N ARG A 23 -12.79 10.20 15.52
CA ARG A 23 -13.52 10.93 14.47
C ARG A 23 -13.54 12.44 14.73
N ASN A 24 -13.77 12.89 15.97
CA ASN A 24 -13.83 14.32 16.30
C ASN A 24 -12.48 14.99 16.09
N ARG A 25 -11.39 14.28 16.41
CA ARG A 25 -10.04 14.77 16.15
C ARG A 25 -9.76 14.93 14.66
N LEU A 26 -10.18 13.98 13.84
CA LEU A 26 -10.08 14.05 12.37
C LEU A 26 -10.90 15.20 11.80
N HIS A 27 -12.14 15.41 12.26
CA HIS A 27 -12.96 16.56 11.83
C HIS A 27 -12.24 17.90 12.03
N ARG A 28 -11.57 18.08 13.17
CA ARG A 28 -10.78 19.28 13.44
C ARG A 28 -9.55 19.38 12.54
N ALA A 29 -8.90 18.25 12.25
CA ALA A 29 -7.68 18.21 11.46
C ALA A 29 -7.93 18.40 9.95
N PHE A 30 -9.15 18.11 9.46
CA PHE A 30 -9.52 18.21 8.05
C PHE A 30 -10.16 19.54 7.68
N ASP A 31 -10.31 20.45 8.65
CA ASP A 31 -10.79 21.81 8.41
C ASP A 31 -9.90 22.53 7.38
N ASP A 32 -10.50 22.99 6.28
CA ASP A 32 -9.84 23.63 5.13
C ASP A 32 -8.72 22.77 4.47
N VAL A 33 -8.85 21.44 4.53
CA VAL A 33 -7.91 20.51 3.86
C VAL A 33 -8.40 20.14 2.47
N ASP A 34 -7.55 20.37 1.46
CA ASP A 34 -7.86 20.02 0.07
C ASP A 34 -7.64 18.53 -0.24
N ILE A 35 -6.57 17.94 0.29
CA ILE A 35 -6.10 16.60 -0.04
C ILE A 35 -5.76 15.84 1.23
N VAL A 36 -6.23 14.60 1.33
CA VAL A 36 -5.88 13.67 2.43
C VAL A 36 -5.15 12.45 1.88
N ILE A 37 -3.95 12.20 2.40
CA ILE A 37 -3.21 10.95 2.16
C ILE A 37 -3.32 10.07 3.40
N HIS A 38 -4.13 9.02 3.32
CA HIS A 38 -4.36 8.11 4.43
C HIS A 38 -3.32 6.97 4.44
N ALA A 39 -2.23 7.19 5.19
CA ALA A 39 -1.13 6.25 5.38
C ALA A 39 -1.12 5.53 6.75
N ALA A 40 -2.01 5.90 7.67
CA ALA A 40 -2.03 5.35 9.03
C ALA A 40 -2.57 3.92 9.05
N ALA A 41 -1.78 2.97 9.56
CA ALA A 41 -2.18 1.58 9.71
C ALA A 41 -1.30 0.84 10.74
N LEU A 42 -1.84 -0.22 11.32
CA LEU A 42 -1.05 -1.30 11.91
C LEU A 42 -0.69 -2.30 10.81
N LYS A 43 0.61 -2.41 10.50
CA LYS A 43 1.11 -3.14 9.31
C LYS A 43 1.95 -4.39 9.60
N GLN A 44 2.21 -4.70 10.87
CA GLN A 44 3.07 -5.83 11.25
C GLN A 44 2.23 -7.10 11.34
N VAL A 45 2.36 -7.99 10.35
CA VAL A 45 1.50 -9.19 10.22
C VAL A 45 1.41 -10.00 11.51
N PRO A 46 2.52 -10.43 12.16
CA PRO A 46 2.42 -11.22 13.40
C PRO A 46 1.76 -10.45 14.55
N ALA A 47 1.98 -9.14 14.63
CA ALA A 47 1.37 -8.32 15.68
C ALA A 47 -0.14 -8.16 15.45
N CYS A 48 -0.59 -8.08 14.19
CA CYS A 48 -2.01 -8.03 13.86
C CYS A 48 -2.71 -9.37 14.13
N GLU A 49 -2.06 -10.51 13.87
CA GLU A 49 -2.58 -11.82 14.25
C GLU A 49 -2.76 -11.93 15.77
N TYR A 50 -1.82 -11.41 16.55
CA TYR A 50 -1.89 -11.45 18.01
C TYR A 50 -2.84 -10.40 18.61
N ASN A 51 -3.00 -9.24 17.95
CA ASN A 51 -3.81 -8.12 18.42
C ASN A 51 -4.92 -7.77 17.41
N PRO A 52 -5.85 -8.70 17.16
CA PRO A 52 -6.78 -8.58 16.04
C PRO A 52 -7.73 -7.38 16.14
N ILE A 53 -8.24 -7.12 17.35
CA ILE A 53 -9.14 -6.01 17.63
C ILE A 53 -8.47 -4.66 17.35
N GLU A 54 -7.18 -4.53 17.66
CA GLU A 54 -6.43 -3.30 17.46
C GLU A 54 -6.17 -3.03 15.97
N ALA A 55 -5.89 -4.08 15.19
CA ALA A 55 -5.80 -3.99 13.74
C ALA A 55 -7.13 -3.54 13.12
N ILE A 56 -8.26 -4.09 13.57
CA ILE A 56 -9.61 -3.70 13.12
C ILE A 56 -9.89 -2.22 13.45
N LYS A 57 -9.68 -1.81 14.70
CA LYS A 57 -9.93 -0.42 15.13
C LYS A 57 -9.12 0.58 14.31
N THR A 58 -7.82 0.33 14.10
CA THR A 58 -6.98 1.27 13.34
C THR A 58 -7.28 1.23 11.85
N ASN A 59 -7.30 0.04 11.24
CA ASN A 59 -7.28 -0.07 9.78
C ASN A 59 -8.68 0.02 9.17
N ILE A 60 -9.71 -0.46 9.88
CA ILE A 60 -11.10 -0.45 9.39
C ILE A 60 -11.83 0.76 9.97
N ASN A 61 -11.95 0.87 11.30
CA ASN A 61 -12.71 1.98 11.89
C ASN A 61 -12.01 3.32 11.62
N GLY A 62 -10.67 3.34 11.60
CA GLY A 62 -9.92 4.52 11.18
C GLY A 62 -10.19 4.92 9.72
N ALA A 63 -10.34 3.96 8.80
CA ALA A 63 -10.73 4.25 7.42
C ALA A 63 -12.15 4.85 7.35
N ILE A 64 -13.11 4.29 8.10
CA ILE A 64 -14.48 4.83 8.21
C ILE A 64 -14.43 6.29 8.67
N ASN A 65 -13.72 6.56 9.77
CA ASN A 65 -13.64 7.91 10.33
C ASN A 65 -13.00 8.91 9.36
N VAL A 66 -11.98 8.50 8.60
CA VAL A 66 -11.35 9.34 7.57
C VAL A 66 -12.33 9.64 6.43
N ILE A 67 -13.09 8.64 5.97
CA ILE A 67 -14.09 8.82 4.92
C ILE A 67 -15.16 9.82 5.36
N ASP A 68 -15.72 9.62 6.56
CA ASP A 68 -16.76 10.49 7.11
C ASP A 68 -16.24 11.92 7.29
N ALA A 69 -15.09 12.09 7.94
CA ALA A 69 -14.51 13.41 8.17
C ALA A 69 -14.18 14.13 6.85
N ALA A 70 -13.70 13.41 5.83
CA ALA A 70 -13.38 13.99 4.53
C ALA A 70 -14.63 14.48 3.79
N ILE A 71 -15.71 13.69 3.81
CA ILE A 71 -17.00 14.03 3.21
C ILE A 71 -17.65 15.23 3.93
N ASP A 72 -17.54 15.28 5.26
CA ASP A 72 -18.15 16.32 6.07
C ASP A 72 -17.38 17.64 5.98
N GLN A 73 -16.06 17.59 5.85
CA GLN A 73 -15.19 18.77 5.66
C GLN A 73 -14.96 19.15 4.19
N ASN A 74 -15.68 18.54 3.25
CA ASN A 74 -15.59 18.84 1.81
C ASN A 74 -14.18 18.72 1.21
N VAL A 75 -13.36 17.80 1.75
CA VAL A 75 -12.04 17.47 1.18
C VAL A 75 -12.21 17.08 -0.29
N LYS A 76 -11.31 17.54 -1.17
CA LYS A 76 -11.43 17.32 -2.61
C LYS A 76 -11.04 15.89 -2.99
N ASN A 77 -9.84 15.48 -2.59
CA ASN A 77 -9.25 14.20 -2.97
C ASN A 77 -8.72 13.46 -1.75
N VAL A 78 -9.04 12.17 -1.65
CA VAL A 78 -8.54 11.30 -0.61
C VAL A 78 -7.90 10.08 -1.26
N LEU A 79 -6.64 9.86 -0.95
CA LEU A 79 -5.89 8.72 -1.44
C LEU A 79 -5.47 7.85 -0.25
N ALA A 80 -5.94 6.60 -0.24
CA ALA A 80 -5.58 5.64 0.80
C ALA A 80 -4.45 4.71 0.34
N LEU A 81 -3.50 4.43 1.23
CA LEU A 81 -2.46 3.45 0.98
C LEU A 81 -2.95 2.04 1.33
N SER A 82 -2.75 1.12 0.39
CA SER A 82 -3.01 -0.31 0.49
C SER A 82 -1.70 -1.08 0.38
N THR A 83 -1.80 -2.40 0.26
CA THR A 83 -0.71 -3.37 0.24
C THR A 83 -1.09 -4.55 -0.63
N ASP A 84 -0.10 -5.16 -1.28
CA ASP A 84 -0.22 -6.48 -1.90
C ASP A 84 -0.94 -7.54 -1.02
N LYS A 85 -0.75 -7.50 0.30
CA LYS A 85 -1.40 -8.41 1.25
C LYS A 85 -2.92 -8.29 1.28
N ALA A 86 -3.49 -7.21 0.75
CA ALA A 86 -4.94 -7.01 0.63
C ALA A 86 -5.55 -7.78 -0.55
N ALA A 87 -4.75 -8.24 -1.51
CA ALA A 87 -5.19 -9.08 -2.62
C ALA A 87 -5.13 -10.56 -2.21
N ASN A 88 -6.29 -11.24 -2.22
CA ASN A 88 -6.47 -12.62 -1.73
C ASN A 88 -5.83 -12.85 -0.35
N PRO A 89 -6.18 -12.05 0.68
CA PRO A 89 -5.50 -12.06 1.97
C PRO A 89 -5.64 -13.40 2.68
N ILE A 90 -4.57 -13.83 3.37
CA ILE A 90 -4.59 -14.98 4.31
C ILE A 90 -4.32 -14.58 5.76
N ASN A 91 -3.91 -13.32 5.98
CA ASN A 91 -3.65 -12.75 7.30
C ASN A 91 -4.61 -11.59 7.58
N LEU A 92 -4.81 -11.31 8.86
CA LEU A 92 -5.73 -10.30 9.34
C LEU A 92 -5.31 -8.88 8.92
N TYR A 93 -4.00 -8.59 8.87
CA TYR A 93 -3.54 -7.30 8.34
C TYR A 93 -4.06 -7.08 6.90
N GLY A 94 -3.82 -8.05 6.02
CA GLY A 94 -4.32 -8.06 4.65
C GLY A 94 -5.83 -7.97 4.58
N ALA A 95 -6.56 -8.74 5.40
CA ALA A 95 -8.02 -8.69 5.46
C ALA A 95 -8.54 -7.30 5.87
N THR A 96 -7.92 -6.67 6.87
CA THR A 96 -8.31 -5.31 7.30
C THR A 96 -8.01 -4.27 6.23
N LYS A 97 -6.93 -4.44 5.46
CA LYS A 97 -6.61 -3.57 4.33
C LYS A 97 -7.52 -3.81 3.14
N LEU A 98 -7.97 -5.04 2.88
CA LEU A 98 -9.02 -5.31 1.90
C LEU A 98 -10.34 -4.60 2.29
N CYS A 99 -10.74 -4.67 3.56
CA CYS A 99 -11.88 -3.91 4.06
C CYS A 99 -11.68 -2.40 3.88
N SER A 100 -10.51 -1.87 4.24
CA SER A 100 -10.13 -0.47 4.01
C SER A 100 -10.26 -0.08 2.53
N ASP A 101 -9.72 -0.89 1.61
CA ASP A 101 -9.79 -0.61 0.17
C ASP A 101 -11.23 -0.56 -0.32
N LYS A 102 -12.05 -1.53 0.10
CA LYS A 102 -13.48 -1.56 -0.24
C LYS A 102 -14.21 -0.34 0.31
N LEU A 103 -13.92 0.06 1.55
CA LEU A 103 -14.51 1.24 2.17
C LEU A 103 -14.15 2.52 1.41
N PHE A 104 -12.88 2.74 1.06
CA PHE A 104 -12.48 3.92 0.30
C PHE A 104 -13.10 3.93 -1.10
N VAL A 105 -13.06 2.82 -1.83
CA VAL A 105 -13.70 2.74 -3.15
C VAL A 105 -15.20 3.01 -3.06
N GLN A 106 -15.90 2.40 -2.09
CA GLN A 106 -17.35 2.61 -1.92
C GLN A 106 -17.70 3.93 -1.22
N GLY A 107 -16.74 4.63 -0.61
CA GLY A 107 -16.91 5.98 -0.09
C GLY A 107 -17.38 6.96 -1.17
N ASN A 108 -17.06 6.70 -2.43
CA ASN A 108 -17.58 7.46 -3.57
C ASN A 108 -19.11 7.35 -3.72
N ALA A 109 -19.76 6.27 -3.24
CA ALA A 109 -21.21 6.18 -3.18
C ALA A 109 -21.80 7.12 -2.11
N TYR A 110 -21.12 7.27 -0.96
CA TYR A 110 -21.54 8.17 0.11
C TYR A 110 -21.27 9.64 -0.19
N ALA A 111 -20.23 9.94 -0.97
CA ALA A 111 -19.96 11.29 -1.44
C ALA A 111 -21.14 11.85 -2.28
N GLY A 112 -21.84 11.01 -3.03
CA GLY A 112 -23.01 11.41 -3.82
C GLY A 112 -22.66 12.50 -4.84
N ASN A 113 -23.27 13.68 -4.69
CA ASN A 113 -22.98 14.86 -5.53
C ASN A 113 -21.91 15.78 -4.91
N LYS A 114 -21.36 15.45 -3.73
CA LYS A 114 -20.25 16.19 -3.15
C LYS A 114 -18.98 15.97 -3.97
N ARG A 115 -18.02 16.87 -3.81
CA ARG A 115 -16.77 16.89 -4.58
C ARG A 115 -15.74 15.84 -4.17
N THR A 116 -15.91 15.22 -3.00
CA THR A 116 -14.92 14.33 -2.39
C THR A 116 -14.78 13.05 -3.21
N LYS A 117 -13.55 12.79 -3.66
CA LYS A 117 -13.19 11.60 -4.42
C LYS A 117 -12.25 10.72 -3.61
N PHE A 118 -12.50 9.42 -3.65
CA PHE A 118 -11.69 8.45 -2.93
C PHE A 118 -11.05 7.47 -3.89
N SER A 119 -9.73 7.33 -3.84
CA SER A 119 -9.01 6.30 -4.58
C SER A 119 -7.98 5.63 -3.68
N VAL A 120 -7.45 4.50 -4.13
CA VAL A 120 -6.52 3.67 -3.38
C VAL A 120 -5.25 3.50 -4.20
N VAL A 121 -4.09 3.50 -3.55
CA VAL A 121 -2.82 3.09 -4.13
C VAL A 121 -2.37 1.81 -3.45
N ARG A 122 -2.09 0.76 -4.24
CA ARG A 122 -1.63 -0.53 -3.75
C ARG A 122 -0.29 -0.89 -4.38
N TYR A 123 0.71 -1.14 -3.54
CA TYR A 123 2.03 -1.63 -3.97
C TYR A 123 2.59 -2.66 -2.98
N GLY A 124 3.74 -3.22 -3.34
CA GLY A 124 4.43 -4.26 -2.58
C GLY A 124 5.31 -3.74 -1.45
N ASN A 125 6.42 -4.45 -1.21
CA ASN A 125 7.36 -4.10 -0.15
C ASN A 125 8.15 -2.83 -0.51
N VAL A 126 8.18 -1.88 0.44
CA VAL A 126 9.03 -0.69 0.33
C VAL A 126 10.41 -0.99 0.88
N VAL A 127 11.44 -0.77 0.05
CA VAL A 127 12.86 -0.94 0.41
C VAL A 127 13.20 -0.08 1.63
N GLY A 128 13.96 -0.65 2.58
CA GLY A 128 14.41 0.06 3.77
C GLY A 128 13.30 0.48 4.77
N SER A 129 12.04 0.14 4.53
CA SER A 129 10.95 0.63 5.38
C SER A 129 11.07 0.14 6.83
N ARG A 130 10.69 0.98 7.79
CA ARG A 130 10.82 0.69 9.24
C ARG A 130 10.16 -0.64 9.60
N GLY A 131 10.95 -1.49 10.28
CA GLY A 131 10.51 -2.81 10.74
C GLY A 131 10.29 -3.84 9.62
N SER A 132 10.89 -3.64 8.45
CA SER A 132 10.88 -4.61 7.34
C SER A 132 12.10 -5.54 7.39
N VAL A 133 12.15 -6.49 6.44
CA VAL A 133 13.18 -7.53 6.37
C VAL A 133 14.58 -6.97 6.10
N ILE A 134 14.72 -5.90 5.30
CA ILE A 134 16.04 -5.32 4.96
C ILE A 134 16.74 -4.77 6.22
N PRO A 135 16.13 -3.84 6.99
CA PRO A 135 16.73 -3.37 8.24
C PRO A 135 16.97 -4.50 9.26
N PHE A 136 16.13 -5.54 9.24
CA PHE A 136 16.31 -6.70 10.11
C PHE A 136 17.54 -7.53 9.69
N PHE A 137 17.69 -7.89 8.42
CA PHE A 137 18.87 -8.60 7.90
C PHE A 137 20.15 -7.77 8.07
N MET A 138 20.09 -6.46 7.88
CA MET A 138 21.22 -5.56 8.13
C MET A 138 21.71 -5.59 9.57
N LYS A 139 20.83 -5.89 10.55
CA LYS A 139 21.23 -6.11 11.95
C LYS A 139 21.66 -7.56 12.21
N GLN A 140 20.96 -8.53 11.61
CA GLN A 140 21.26 -9.95 11.81
C GLN A 140 22.61 -10.35 11.19
N LYS A 141 23.03 -9.70 10.09
CA LYS A 141 24.34 -9.95 9.47
C LYS A 141 25.52 -9.69 10.42
N GLU A 142 25.37 -8.81 11.41
CA GLU A 142 26.38 -8.54 12.43
C GLU A 142 26.66 -9.79 13.31
N TYR A 143 25.69 -10.70 13.40
CA TYR A 143 25.81 -11.97 14.11
C TYR A 143 26.17 -13.16 13.19
N GLY A 144 26.37 -12.91 11.88
CA GLY A 144 26.76 -13.92 10.90
C GLY A 144 25.66 -14.92 10.50
N ILE A 145 24.41 -14.71 10.93
CA ILE A 145 23.28 -15.60 10.63
C ILE A 145 22.12 -14.78 10.07
N LEU A 146 21.56 -15.20 8.93
CA LEU A 146 20.32 -14.63 8.39
C LEU A 146 19.20 -15.67 8.45
N PRO A 147 18.12 -15.42 9.22
CA PRO A 147 16.99 -16.33 9.29
C PRO A 147 16.10 -16.19 8.04
N ILE A 148 15.92 -17.27 7.31
CA ILE A 148 15.11 -17.38 6.10
C ILE A 148 13.85 -18.19 6.41
N THR A 149 12.69 -17.65 6.08
CA THR A 149 11.40 -18.33 6.33
C THR A 149 11.17 -19.49 5.36
N ASP A 150 11.20 -19.23 4.05
CA ASP A 150 11.13 -20.25 3.00
C ASP A 150 11.90 -19.78 1.75
N ARG A 151 12.77 -20.63 1.20
CA ARG A 151 13.62 -20.34 0.03
C ARG A 151 12.84 -19.93 -1.22
N ARG A 152 11.57 -20.31 -1.32
CA ARG A 152 10.71 -20.03 -2.47
C ARG A 152 10.11 -18.63 -2.41
N MET A 153 10.18 -17.92 -1.29
CA MET A 153 9.48 -16.64 -1.15
C MET A 153 9.91 -15.61 -2.17
N THR A 154 8.92 -14.94 -2.76
CA THR A 154 9.10 -13.81 -3.68
C THR A 154 8.28 -12.62 -3.20
N ARG A 155 8.80 -11.41 -3.41
CA ARG A 155 8.11 -10.16 -3.05
C ARG A 155 8.29 -9.14 -4.18
N PHE A 156 7.30 -8.28 -4.35
CA PHE A 156 7.43 -7.07 -5.15
C PHE A 156 8.21 -6.00 -4.37
N TRP A 157 9.02 -5.20 -5.05
CA TRP A 157 9.87 -4.18 -4.45
C TRP A 157 9.70 -2.82 -5.11
N ILE A 158 9.63 -1.79 -4.29
CA ILE A 158 9.55 -0.38 -4.70
C ILE A 158 10.41 0.45 -3.74
N THR A 159 11.09 1.49 -4.21
CA THR A 159 11.75 2.44 -3.29
C THR A 159 10.72 3.34 -2.59
N LEU A 160 11.14 4.03 -1.53
CA LEU A 160 10.26 5.01 -0.88
C LEU A 160 9.91 6.16 -1.82
N GLU A 161 10.89 6.64 -2.58
CA GLU A 161 10.75 7.74 -3.55
C GLU A 161 9.79 7.35 -4.67
N GLN A 162 9.94 6.14 -5.22
CA GLN A 162 9.02 5.61 -6.23
C GLN A 162 7.59 5.48 -5.67
N GLY A 163 7.44 5.02 -4.43
CA GLY A 163 6.14 4.93 -3.77
C GLY A 163 5.47 6.28 -3.55
N VAL A 164 6.24 7.29 -3.15
CA VAL A 164 5.76 8.68 -2.99
C VAL A 164 5.42 9.30 -4.34
N GLN A 165 6.27 9.13 -5.35
CA GLN A 165 6.01 9.64 -6.70
C GLN A 165 4.73 9.04 -7.27
N PHE A 166 4.56 7.72 -7.15
CA PHE A 166 3.36 7.05 -7.63
C PHE A 166 2.07 7.50 -6.92
N VAL A 167 2.17 7.87 -5.64
CA VAL A 167 1.07 8.50 -4.89
C VAL A 167 0.74 9.88 -5.46
N THR A 168 1.75 10.71 -5.71
CA THR A 168 1.59 12.04 -6.31
C THR A 168 0.96 11.95 -7.71
N ASP A 169 1.49 11.10 -8.59
CA ASP A 169 0.96 10.91 -9.95
C ASP A 169 -0.49 10.40 -9.91
N SER A 170 -0.81 9.55 -8.93
CA SER A 170 -2.17 9.04 -8.73
C SER A 170 -3.15 10.12 -8.31
N LEU A 171 -2.73 11.13 -7.52
CA LEU A 171 -3.57 12.27 -7.17
C LEU A 171 -3.93 13.14 -8.37
N GLU A 172 -3.01 13.29 -9.33
CA GLU A 172 -3.25 14.10 -10.53
C GLU A 172 -4.24 13.45 -11.49
N ARG A 173 -4.21 12.12 -11.59
CA ARG A 173 -5.04 11.34 -12.52
C ARG A 173 -6.33 10.78 -11.92
N MET A 174 -6.49 10.76 -10.59
CA MET A 174 -7.66 10.15 -9.95
C MET A 174 -8.98 10.84 -10.32
N ARG A 175 -10.01 10.01 -10.50
CA ARG A 175 -11.41 10.41 -10.73
C ARG A 175 -12.34 9.92 -9.63
N GLY A 176 -11.88 9.00 -8.79
CA GLY A 176 -12.59 8.42 -7.66
C GLY A 176 -13.02 6.98 -7.97
N GLY A 177 -12.64 6.06 -7.10
CA GLY A 177 -13.01 4.64 -7.14
C GLY A 177 -11.91 3.72 -7.67
N GLU A 178 -10.81 4.28 -8.18
CA GLU A 178 -9.67 3.51 -8.68
C GLU A 178 -8.87 2.85 -7.55
N VAL A 179 -8.35 1.65 -7.82
CA VAL A 179 -7.17 1.11 -7.14
C VAL A 179 -6.00 1.13 -8.11
N PHE A 180 -5.05 2.05 -7.89
CA PHE A 180 -3.84 2.19 -8.67
C PHE A 180 -2.78 1.19 -8.21
N VAL A 181 -2.16 0.49 -9.16
CA VAL A 181 -1.13 -0.53 -8.91
C VAL A 181 0.07 -0.26 -9.81
N PRO A 182 1.27 0.05 -9.31
CA PRO A 182 2.43 0.29 -10.16
C PRO A 182 3.01 -1.03 -10.70
N LYS A 183 3.63 -0.98 -11.88
CA LYS A 183 4.43 -2.09 -12.42
C LYS A 183 5.82 -2.06 -11.80
N ILE A 184 6.04 -2.90 -10.79
CA ILE A 184 7.26 -2.95 -9.99
C ILE A 184 7.96 -4.32 -10.07
N PRO A 185 9.28 -4.38 -9.89
CA PRO A 185 10.01 -5.63 -10.01
C PRO A 185 9.80 -6.55 -8.81
N SER A 186 10.05 -7.85 -9.03
CA SER A 186 10.07 -8.89 -7.99
C SER A 186 11.49 -9.25 -7.58
N MET A 187 11.65 -9.88 -6.41
CA MET A 187 12.89 -10.54 -6.02
C MET A 187 12.61 -11.75 -5.13
N ASN A 188 13.47 -12.78 -5.26
CA ASN A 188 13.47 -13.92 -4.36
C ASN A 188 14.19 -13.58 -3.03
N ILE A 189 13.70 -14.13 -1.92
CA ILE A 189 14.26 -13.89 -0.58
C ILE A 189 15.73 -14.32 -0.44
N MET A 190 16.16 -15.36 -1.16
CA MET A 190 17.54 -15.84 -1.15
C MET A 190 18.47 -14.84 -1.81
N ASP A 191 18.05 -14.19 -2.89
CA ASP A 191 18.88 -13.20 -3.57
C ASP A 191 18.97 -11.92 -2.72
N LEU A 192 17.90 -11.55 -2.03
CA LEU A 192 17.94 -10.52 -0.99
C LEU A 192 18.93 -10.87 0.13
N ALA A 193 18.91 -12.11 0.62
CA ALA A 193 19.85 -12.55 1.67
C ALA A 193 21.31 -12.50 1.19
N LYS A 194 21.59 -12.96 -0.05
CA LYS A 194 22.91 -12.87 -0.67
C LYS A 194 23.36 -11.42 -0.89
N ALA A 195 22.45 -10.53 -1.26
CA ALA A 195 22.76 -9.12 -1.47
C ALA A 195 23.22 -8.42 -0.18
N ILE A 196 22.64 -8.80 0.96
CA ILE A 196 22.91 -8.18 2.28
C ILE A 196 24.05 -8.85 3.03
N GLY A 197 24.11 -10.18 3.02
CA GLY A 197 25.07 -10.98 3.79
C GLY A 197 25.46 -12.24 3.01
N PRO A 198 26.29 -12.12 1.97
CA PRO A 198 26.72 -13.27 1.16
C PRO A 198 27.50 -14.31 1.97
N ASP A 199 28.26 -13.87 2.97
CA ASP A 199 29.08 -14.74 3.82
C ASP A 199 28.35 -15.25 5.07
N CYS A 200 27.08 -14.87 5.27
CA CYS A 200 26.30 -15.29 6.43
C CYS A 200 25.78 -16.72 6.26
N LYS A 201 25.61 -17.43 7.39
CA LYS A 201 24.87 -18.68 7.42
C LYS A 201 23.38 -18.42 7.25
N TYR A 202 22.73 -19.13 6.32
CA TYR A 202 21.28 -19.06 6.14
C TYR A 202 20.58 -20.13 6.96
N GLU A 203 19.76 -19.71 7.92
CA GLU A 203 19.03 -20.62 8.81
C GLU A 203 17.55 -20.64 8.42
N PHE A 204 17.01 -21.83 8.11
CA PHE A 204 15.62 -21.96 7.71
C PHE A 204 14.70 -22.08 8.94
N VAL A 205 14.01 -20.99 9.27
CA VAL A 205 13.17 -20.88 10.48
C VAL A 205 11.70 -21.23 10.23
N GLY A 206 11.32 -21.52 8.98
CA GLY A 206 9.95 -21.86 8.59
C GLY A 206 9.07 -20.63 8.34
N ILE A 207 7.89 -20.89 7.77
CA ILE A 207 6.92 -19.85 7.40
C ILE A 207 6.27 -19.30 8.68
N ARG A 208 6.21 -17.97 8.81
CA ARG A 208 5.56 -17.30 9.94
C ARG A 208 4.03 -17.34 9.82
N PRO A 209 3.30 -17.22 10.95
CA PRO A 209 1.83 -17.13 10.92
C PRO A 209 1.33 -16.06 9.94
N GLY A 210 0.42 -16.46 9.05
CA GLY A 210 -0.22 -15.56 8.09
C GLY A 210 0.68 -15.10 6.92
N GLU A 211 1.88 -15.65 6.76
CA GLU A 211 2.80 -15.25 5.69
C GLU A 211 2.57 -16.05 4.40
N LYS A 212 2.48 -15.35 3.26
CA LYS A 212 2.39 -15.96 1.93
C LYS A 212 3.77 -16.29 1.37
N LEU A 213 3.83 -17.31 0.51
CA LEU A 213 5.02 -17.56 -0.31
C LEU A 213 5.21 -16.46 -1.36
N HIS A 214 4.14 -16.13 -2.08
CA HIS A 214 4.14 -15.15 -3.16
C HIS A 214 3.01 -14.15 -2.93
N GLU A 215 3.28 -12.89 -3.26
CA GLU A 215 2.32 -11.80 -3.11
C GLU A 215 1.61 -11.55 -4.43
N VAL A 216 0.40 -11.00 -4.36
CA VAL A 216 -0.43 -10.68 -5.51
C VAL A 216 -0.80 -9.21 -5.43
N LEU A 217 -0.73 -8.48 -6.53
CA LEU A 217 -1.19 -7.09 -6.60
C LEU A 217 -2.54 -6.97 -7.31
N VAL A 218 -2.72 -7.76 -8.38
CA VAL A 218 -3.99 -7.90 -9.13
C VAL A 218 -4.39 -9.38 -9.15
N PRO A 219 -5.40 -9.78 -8.34
CA PRO A 219 -5.99 -11.11 -8.40
C PRO A 219 -6.65 -11.39 -9.76
N THR A 220 -6.71 -12.67 -10.14
CA THR A 220 -7.33 -13.11 -11.41
C THR A 220 -8.79 -12.67 -11.53
N ASP A 221 -9.58 -12.75 -10.44
CA ASP A 221 -10.98 -12.30 -10.45
C ASP A 221 -11.13 -10.78 -10.56
N ASP A 222 -10.09 -10.03 -10.18
CA ASP A 222 -10.04 -8.58 -10.33
C ASP A 222 -9.52 -8.15 -11.71
N ALA A 223 -8.76 -9.01 -12.41
CA ALA A 223 -8.16 -8.69 -13.70
C ALA A 223 -9.19 -8.32 -14.78
N ARG A 224 -10.39 -8.91 -14.73
CA ARG A 224 -11.50 -8.62 -15.66
C ARG A 224 -11.97 -7.16 -15.62
N ARG A 225 -11.70 -6.47 -14.51
CA ARG A 225 -11.98 -5.04 -14.30
C ARG A 225 -10.71 -4.22 -14.21
N THR A 226 -9.57 -4.78 -14.63
CA THR A 226 -8.28 -4.10 -14.62
C THR A 226 -7.95 -3.57 -16.00
N THR A 227 -7.51 -2.31 -16.03
CA THR A 227 -6.97 -1.66 -17.21
C THR A 227 -5.47 -1.49 -17.03
N GLU A 228 -4.69 -1.89 -18.01
CA GLU A 228 -3.25 -1.74 -18.11
C GLU A 228 -2.87 -0.42 -18.79
N PHE A 229 -1.82 0.20 -18.25
CA PHE A 229 -1.13 1.36 -18.79
C PHE A 229 0.38 1.06 -18.84
N ASP A 230 1.18 1.98 -19.38
CA ASP A 230 2.61 1.78 -19.62
C ASP A 230 3.36 1.31 -18.36
N ASP A 231 3.18 2.01 -17.24
CA ASP A 231 3.91 1.80 -15.98
C ASP A 231 3.02 1.41 -14.79
N PHE A 232 1.72 1.22 -15.00
CA PHE A 232 0.76 0.89 -13.94
C PHE A 232 -0.50 0.18 -14.43
N PHE A 233 -1.33 -0.23 -13.47
CA PHE A 233 -2.67 -0.75 -13.68
C PHE A 233 -3.68 0.06 -12.87
N ILE A 234 -4.92 0.10 -13.36
CA ILE A 234 -6.08 0.56 -12.61
C ILE A 234 -7.05 -0.59 -12.44
N VAL A 235 -7.32 -1.01 -11.21
CA VAL A 235 -8.45 -1.89 -10.91
C VAL A 235 -9.70 -1.02 -10.72
N ARG A 236 -10.65 -1.12 -11.66
CA ARG A 236 -11.86 -0.29 -11.71
C ARG A 236 -12.91 -0.75 -10.70
N PRO A 237 -13.73 0.13 -10.11
CA PRO A 237 -14.76 -0.28 -9.16
C PRO A 237 -15.81 -1.18 -9.83
N TRP A 238 -16.48 -2.01 -9.03
CA TRP A 238 -17.62 -2.82 -9.49
C TRP A 238 -18.87 -1.96 -9.75
N LEU A 239 -18.99 -0.83 -9.06
CA LEU A 239 -20.10 0.10 -9.21
C LEU A 239 -19.66 1.30 -10.06
N THR A 240 -20.55 1.76 -10.95
CA THR A 240 -20.37 3.02 -11.68
C THR A 240 -20.91 4.18 -10.85
N PHE A 241 -20.02 5.00 -10.30
CA PHE A 241 -20.42 6.21 -9.55
C PHE A 241 -20.77 7.36 -10.49
N SER A 242 -21.57 8.32 -10.03
CA SER A 242 -21.90 9.55 -10.76
C SER A 242 -20.64 10.32 -11.19
N SER A 243 -19.61 10.34 -10.33
CA SER A 243 -18.31 10.98 -10.58
C SER A 243 -17.53 10.40 -11.76
N LEU A 244 -17.83 9.15 -12.16
CA LEU A 244 -17.13 8.43 -13.23
C LEU A 244 -17.86 8.47 -14.57
N ARG A 245 -19.09 9.00 -14.65
CA ARG A 245 -19.92 8.92 -15.88
C ARG A 245 -19.40 9.75 -17.05
N ASN A 246 -18.58 10.78 -16.80
CA ASN A 246 -18.12 11.74 -17.81
C ASN A 246 -16.59 11.89 -17.85
N SER A 247 -15.82 10.92 -17.34
CA SER A 247 -14.36 11.01 -17.35
C SER A 247 -13.77 10.32 -18.57
N ASP A 248 -13.43 11.09 -19.60
CA ASP A 248 -12.54 10.66 -20.68
C ASP A 248 -11.15 10.39 -20.10
N CYS A 249 -10.84 9.12 -19.83
CA CYS A 249 -9.45 8.69 -19.61
C CYS A 249 -8.85 8.30 -20.95
N LYS A 250 -7.56 8.60 -21.15
CA LYS A 250 -6.74 7.94 -22.18
C LYS A 250 -6.97 6.42 -22.09
N GLU A 251 -7.19 5.78 -23.23
CA GLU A 251 -7.55 4.36 -23.34
C GLU A 251 -6.37 3.48 -22.92
N GLY A 252 -6.33 3.07 -21.65
CA GLY A 252 -5.52 1.91 -21.26
C GLY A 252 -6.13 0.63 -21.84
N THR A 253 -5.34 -0.43 -21.94
CA THR A 253 -5.79 -1.71 -22.52
C THR A 253 -6.39 -2.60 -21.44
N PRO A 254 -7.58 -3.19 -21.62
CA PRO A 254 -8.10 -4.18 -20.68
C PRO A 254 -7.14 -5.37 -20.53
N CYS A 255 -6.90 -5.82 -19.30
CA CYS A 255 -6.08 -7.01 -19.07
C CYS A 255 -6.76 -8.25 -19.69
N PRO A 256 -5.99 -9.21 -20.22
CA PRO A 256 -6.56 -10.43 -20.82
C PRO A 256 -7.24 -11.32 -19.77
N ASP A 257 -8.17 -12.18 -20.21
CA ASP A 257 -8.79 -13.15 -19.31
C ASP A 257 -7.75 -14.10 -18.71
N GLY A 258 -7.90 -14.41 -17.43
CA GLY A 258 -6.91 -15.18 -16.67
C GLY A 258 -5.65 -14.40 -16.25
N PHE A 259 -5.52 -13.12 -16.60
CA PHE A 259 -4.38 -12.29 -16.15
C PHE A 259 -4.26 -12.30 -14.62
N GLN A 260 -3.03 -12.33 -14.13
CA GLN A 260 -2.72 -12.22 -12.72
C GLN A 260 -1.38 -11.48 -12.56
N TYR A 261 -1.35 -10.50 -11.66
CA TYR A 261 -0.10 -9.83 -11.32
C TYR A 261 0.42 -10.34 -9.98
N ALA A 262 1.30 -11.35 -10.02
CA ALA A 262 1.87 -12.06 -8.88
C ALA A 262 3.39 -12.00 -8.86
N SER A 263 4.00 -12.07 -7.67
CA SER A 263 5.43 -11.81 -7.50
C SER A 263 6.34 -12.93 -8.00
N ASP A 264 5.83 -14.15 -8.14
CA ASP A 264 6.53 -15.33 -8.66
C ASP A 264 6.48 -15.49 -10.19
N SER A 265 5.50 -14.87 -10.85
CA SER A 265 5.33 -14.90 -12.30
C SER A 265 5.56 -13.53 -12.96
N ASN A 266 6.17 -12.59 -12.24
CA ASN A 266 6.45 -11.25 -12.75
C ASN A 266 7.45 -11.29 -13.92
N GLU A 267 7.36 -10.34 -14.83
CA GLU A 267 8.31 -10.20 -15.95
C GLU A 267 9.58 -9.43 -15.54
N LYS A 268 9.44 -8.50 -14.59
CA LYS A 268 10.54 -7.65 -14.10
C LYS A 268 11.08 -8.20 -12.79
N TRP A 269 12.38 -8.47 -12.73
CA TRP A 269 13.07 -8.96 -11.53
C TRP A 269 14.27 -8.09 -11.21
N LEU A 270 14.50 -7.85 -9.91
CA LEU A 270 15.72 -7.21 -9.44
C LEU A 270 16.86 -8.23 -9.41
N SER A 271 17.98 -7.86 -10.02
CA SER A 271 19.26 -8.49 -9.76
C SER A 271 19.78 -8.11 -8.37
N ILE A 272 20.75 -8.89 -7.88
CA ILE A 272 21.44 -8.59 -6.62
C ILE A 272 22.08 -7.18 -6.66
N LYS A 273 22.65 -6.80 -7.80
CA LYS A 273 23.31 -5.50 -7.98
C LYS A 273 22.30 -4.35 -7.92
N GLU A 274 21.18 -4.46 -8.65
CA GLU A 274 20.13 -3.44 -8.63
C GLU A 274 19.55 -3.28 -7.22
N LEU A 275 19.34 -4.37 -6.47
CA LEU A 275 18.91 -4.27 -5.08
C LEU A 275 19.95 -3.54 -4.22
N GLN A 276 21.24 -3.83 -4.37
CA GLN A 276 22.29 -3.14 -3.61
C GLN A 276 22.34 -1.64 -3.89
N GLU A 277 22.00 -1.22 -5.11
CA GLU A 277 21.87 0.20 -5.47
C GLU A 277 20.62 0.87 -4.86
N MET A 278 19.62 0.08 -4.44
CA MET A 278 18.39 0.55 -3.79
C MET A 278 18.47 0.61 -2.25
N ILE A 279 19.44 -0.07 -1.61
CA ILE A 279 19.61 -0.16 -0.15
C ILE A 279 20.50 0.97 0.37
#